data_AF-A0A9E1XNJ4-F1
#
_entry.id   AF-A0A9E1XNJ4-F1
#
_cell.length_a   1.000
_cell.length_b   1.000
_cell.length_c   1.000
_cell.angle_alpha   90.00
_cell.angle_beta   90.00
_cell.angle_gamma   90.00
#
_symmetry.space_group_name_H-M   'P 1'
#
loop_
_entity.id
_entity.type
_entity.pdbx_description
1 polymer ?
#
loop_
_entity_poly.entity_id
_entity_poly.type
_entity_poly.pdbx_seq_one_letter_code
_entity_poly.pdbx_strand_id
1 'polypeptide(L)'
;EHLYEWWYHNKGTKVRCDAAGKASRDAAVEADPGFAYVQNVKRGSSRKTVQAYFDHGDLTVHVMLAQGGETAALTGDGPYTTPADRVPLVRFGRRGTTVRFAAVIEPRRAAEEDYVRSIAYKPIRGGYQVIVSHRDGSDVYRFTFDAASVKGTR
;
A
#
# COMPACT_ATOMS: atom_id res chain seq x y z
N GLU A 1 21.71 2.11 2.24
CA GLU A 1 20.33 1.71 2.58
C GLU A 1 19.42 2.88 2.24
N HIS A 2 18.25 2.62 1.63
CA HIS A 2 17.33 3.67 1.19
C HIS A 2 15.93 3.44 1.74
N LEU A 3 15.16 4.52 1.88
CA LEU A 3 13.71 4.46 2.07
C LEU A 3 13.06 4.36 0.71
N TYR A 4 12.19 3.38 0.55
CA TYR A 4 11.35 3.22 -0.62
C TYR A 4 9.89 3.30 -0.18
N GLU A 5 9.08 3.94 -1.00
CA GLU A 5 7.70 4.23 -0.69
C GLU A 5 6.78 3.82 -1.83
N TRP A 6 5.65 3.23 -1.48
CA TRP A 6 4.55 2.98 -2.39
C TRP A 6 3.34 3.79 -1.92
N TRP A 7 2.82 4.61 -2.83
CA TRP A 7 1.72 5.53 -2.58
C TRP A 7 0.50 5.09 -3.39
N TYR A 8 -0.67 5.12 -2.76
CA TYR A 8 -1.94 4.88 -3.43
C TYR A 8 -2.96 5.94 -3.04
N HIS A 9 -3.33 6.76 -4.02
CA HIS A 9 -4.40 7.74 -3.93
C HIS A 9 -5.68 7.15 -4.49
N ASN A 10 -6.81 7.49 -3.87
CA ASN A 10 -8.06 6.88 -4.23
C ASN A 10 -9.20 7.88 -4.02
N LYS A 11 -10.10 8.01 -5.00
CA LYS A 11 -11.21 8.99 -5.02
C LYS A 11 -12.32 8.77 -3.97
N GLY A 12 -12.05 7.97 -2.95
CA GLY A 12 -12.99 7.71 -1.88
C GLY A 12 -13.19 8.92 -0.98
N THR A 13 -14.01 8.76 0.04
CA THR A 13 -14.31 9.80 1.03
C THR A 13 -13.49 9.67 2.30
N LYS A 14 -13.01 8.46 2.62
CA LYS A 14 -12.13 8.20 3.77
C LYS A 14 -11.24 7.00 3.53
N VAL A 15 -10.16 6.93 4.30
CA VAL A 15 -9.32 5.73 4.43
C VAL A 15 -9.21 5.30 5.89
N ARG A 16 -9.25 3.98 6.11
CA ARG A 16 -8.81 3.35 7.36
C ARG A 16 -7.68 2.38 7.07
N CYS A 17 -6.71 2.27 7.97
CA CYS A 17 -5.59 1.33 7.85
C CYS A 17 -5.31 0.70 9.21
N ASP A 18 -5.21 -0.62 9.27
CA ASP A 18 -4.98 -1.37 10.51
C ASP A 18 -3.63 -1.04 11.16
N ALA A 19 -2.63 -0.70 10.35
CA ALA A 19 -1.28 -0.34 10.78
C ALA A 19 -1.09 1.16 11.04
N ALA A 20 -2.07 2.03 10.77
CA ALA A 20 -1.95 3.48 10.95
C ALA A 20 -3.08 4.04 11.84
N GLY A 21 -2.85 4.08 13.16
CA GLY A 21 -3.85 4.48 14.14
C GLY A 21 -3.54 5.77 14.90
N LYS A 22 -2.29 6.23 14.92
CA LYS A 22 -1.90 7.39 15.72
C LYS A 22 -1.97 8.65 14.87
N ALA A 23 -2.84 9.59 15.26
CA ALA A 23 -2.78 10.95 14.73
C ALA A 23 -1.38 11.50 14.98
N SER A 24 -0.72 11.97 13.93
CA SER A 24 0.60 12.57 14.02
C SER A 24 0.44 14.07 13.85
N ARG A 25 0.96 14.84 14.82
CA ARG A 25 1.09 16.30 14.69
C ARG A 25 2.20 16.70 13.70
N ASP A 26 2.93 15.70 13.18
CA ASP A 26 4.25 15.83 12.57
C ASP A 26 4.24 15.48 11.08
N ALA A 27 3.17 15.82 10.34
CA ALA A 27 3.24 15.82 8.87
C ALA A 27 4.36 16.76 8.37
N ALA A 28 4.63 17.84 9.13
CA ALA A 28 5.67 18.83 8.87
C ALA A 28 7.11 18.39 9.23
N VAL A 29 7.32 17.21 9.82
CA VAL A 29 8.65 16.76 10.28
C VAL A 29 9.39 15.92 9.24
N GLU A 30 8.74 15.50 8.15
CA GLU A 30 9.48 14.94 7.02
C GLU A 30 10.05 16.10 6.19
N ALA A 31 11.37 16.09 5.98
CA ALA A 31 12.10 17.08 5.17
C ALA A 31 11.75 17.06 3.67
N ASP A 32 10.67 16.35 3.31
CA ASP A 32 10.18 16.25 1.95
C ASP A 32 9.09 17.32 1.72
N PRO A 33 9.32 18.29 0.82
CA PRO A 33 8.37 19.35 0.53
C PRO A 33 7.02 18.83 0.02
N GLY A 34 6.95 17.61 -0.54
CA GLY A 34 5.71 16.97 -0.96
C GLY A 34 4.75 16.68 0.19
N PHE A 35 5.27 16.42 1.39
CA PHE A 35 4.44 16.15 2.58
C PHE A 35 3.67 17.36 3.08
N ALA A 36 4.12 18.58 2.76
CA ALA A 36 3.38 19.81 3.07
C ALA A 36 1.97 19.82 2.44
N TYR A 37 1.75 18.99 1.41
CA TYR A 37 0.47 18.86 0.73
C TYR A 37 -0.40 17.71 1.26
N VAL A 38 0.02 16.95 2.27
CA VAL A 38 -0.78 15.86 2.85
C VAL A 38 -1.36 16.28 4.20
N GLN A 39 -2.68 16.17 4.34
CA GLN A 39 -3.42 16.53 5.55
C GLN A 39 -3.93 15.30 6.31
N ASN A 40 -4.43 15.51 7.53
CA ASN A 40 -5.08 14.48 8.37
C ASN A 40 -4.22 13.22 8.57
N VAL A 41 -2.90 13.43 8.67
CA VAL A 41 -1.93 12.34 8.70
C VAL A 41 -2.07 11.48 9.95
N LYS A 42 -2.22 10.17 9.73
CA LYS A 42 -2.09 9.13 10.76
C LYS A 42 -0.96 8.20 10.39
N ARG A 43 -0.19 7.77 11.39
CA ARG A 43 1.01 6.95 11.22
C ARG A 43 0.98 5.71 12.09
N GLY A 44 1.77 4.72 11.69
CA GLY A 44 2.14 3.57 12.48
C GLY A 44 3.05 2.64 11.68
N SER A 45 3.23 1.41 12.17
CA SER A 45 4.01 0.40 11.48
C SER A 45 3.49 -1.01 11.76
N SER A 46 3.84 -1.94 10.89
CA SER A 46 3.53 -3.36 11.06
C SER A 46 4.64 -4.24 10.46
N ARG A 47 4.86 -5.40 11.06
CA ARG A 47 5.70 -6.48 10.50
C ARG A 47 4.87 -7.59 9.85
N LYS A 48 3.55 -7.44 9.84
CA LYS A 48 2.58 -8.38 9.24
C LYS A 48 2.02 -7.76 7.94
N THR A 49 1.13 -8.50 7.28
CA THR A 49 0.28 -7.95 6.22
C THR A 49 -0.42 -6.69 6.73
N VAL A 50 -0.50 -5.66 5.88
CA VAL A 50 -1.15 -4.38 6.18
C VAL A 50 -2.40 -4.25 5.32
N GLN A 51 -3.50 -3.82 5.92
CA GLN A 51 -4.78 -3.64 5.24
C GLN A 51 -5.24 -2.19 5.33
N ALA A 52 -5.62 -1.63 4.19
CA ALA A 52 -6.26 -0.34 4.08
C ALA A 52 -7.60 -0.47 3.36
N TYR A 53 -8.57 0.36 3.73
CA TYR A 53 -9.90 0.36 3.14
C TYR A 53 -10.32 1.78 2.84
N PHE A 54 -10.75 2.01 1.61
CA PHE A 54 -11.26 3.28 1.14
C PHE A 54 -12.76 3.21 0.94
N ASP A 55 -13.49 4.17 1.48
CA ASP A 55 -14.95 4.27 1.42
C ASP A 55 -15.39 5.04 0.16
N HIS A 56 -16.35 4.50 -0.59
CA HIS A 56 -16.96 5.11 -1.79
C HIS A 56 -18.49 5.08 -1.70
N GLY A 57 -19.06 5.11 -0.49
CA GLY A 57 -20.50 4.88 -0.28
C GLY A 57 -20.83 3.40 -0.42
N ASP A 58 -21.53 3.01 -1.50
CA ASP A 58 -21.91 1.61 -1.72
C ASP A 58 -20.76 0.72 -2.18
N LEU A 59 -19.59 1.30 -2.43
CA LEU A 59 -18.35 0.59 -2.77
C LEU A 59 -17.31 0.76 -1.66
N THR A 60 -16.46 -0.25 -1.49
CA THR A 60 -15.26 -0.19 -0.67
C THR A 60 -14.09 -0.72 -1.50
N VAL A 61 -12.97 0.00 -1.49
CA VAL A 61 -11.72 -0.48 -2.06
C VAL A 61 -10.83 -0.99 -0.94
N HIS A 62 -10.65 -2.30 -0.88
CA HIS A 62 -9.74 -2.98 0.03
C HIS A 62 -8.35 -3.08 -0.61
N VAL A 63 -7.32 -2.64 0.09
CA VAL A 63 -5.92 -2.74 -0.31
C VAL A 63 -5.19 -3.57 0.73
N MET A 64 -4.59 -4.68 0.30
CA MET A 64 -3.81 -5.54 1.18
C MET A 64 -2.36 -5.61 0.68
N LEU A 65 -1.42 -5.24 1.54
CA LEU A 65 0.01 -5.30 1.27
C LEU A 65 0.63 -6.52 1.94
N ALA A 66 1.27 -7.38 1.16
CA ALA A 66 1.96 -8.56 1.64
C ALA A 66 3.08 -8.20 2.64
N GLN A 67 3.24 -9.05 3.65
CA GLN A 67 4.38 -9.01 4.56
C GLN A 67 5.70 -9.03 3.78
N GLY A 68 6.66 -8.19 4.17
CA GLY A 68 7.99 -8.16 3.56
C GLY A 68 9.03 -7.38 4.38
N GLY A 69 8.87 -7.38 5.71
CA GLY A 69 9.67 -6.61 6.66
C GLY A 69 8.83 -5.62 7.46
N GLU A 70 9.50 -4.81 8.28
CA GLU A 70 8.85 -3.68 8.95
C GLU A 70 8.39 -2.67 7.91
N THR A 71 7.09 -2.37 7.94
CA THR A 71 6.42 -1.47 7.01
C THR A 71 5.88 -0.30 7.80
N ALA A 72 6.39 0.90 7.52
CA ALA A 72 5.80 2.14 8.00
C ALA A 72 4.53 2.42 7.19
N ALA A 73 3.39 2.57 7.85
CA ALA A 73 2.12 2.90 7.23
C ALA A 73 1.72 4.33 7.57
N LEU A 74 1.21 5.03 6.56
CA LEU A 74 0.61 6.35 6.72
C LEU A 74 -0.70 6.42 5.97
N THR A 75 -1.70 7.03 6.58
CA THR A 75 -2.89 7.52 5.88
C THR A 75 -2.97 9.03 5.97
N GLY A 76 -3.65 9.64 5.03
CA GLY A 76 -3.90 11.08 5.00
C GLY A 76 -4.75 11.46 3.80
N ASP A 77 -4.85 12.76 3.54
CA ASP A 77 -5.58 13.32 2.40
C ASP A 77 -4.61 14.17 1.56
N GLY A 78 -4.33 13.70 0.34
CA GLY A 78 -3.43 14.35 -0.61
C GLY A 78 -4.17 15.06 -1.73
N PRO A 79 -3.48 15.92 -2.51
CA PRO A 79 -4.09 16.64 -3.63
C PRO A 79 -4.53 15.68 -4.75
N TYR A 80 -5.65 15.98 -5.39
CA TYR A 80 -6.15 15.27 -6.56
C TYR A 80 -6.07 16.13 -7.82
N THR A 81 -7.13 16.84 -8.22
CA THR A 81 -7.06 17.75 -9.38
C THR A 81 -6.48 19.12 -9.04
N THR A 82 -6.62 19.54 -7.78
CA THR A 82 -6.10 20.81 -7.25
C THR A 82 -5.63 20.62 -5.81
N PRO A 83 -4.85 21.55 -5.22
CA PRO A 83 -4.50 21.48 -3.79
C PRO A 83 -5.67 21.58 -2.81
N ALA A 84 -6.82 22.10 -3.26
CA ALA A 84 -8.05 22.19 -2.47
C ALA A 84 -8.92 20.92 -2.61
N ASP A 85 -8.85 20.26 -3.77
CA ASP A 85 -9.50 18.98 -4.04
C ASP A 85 -8.64 17.83 -3.51
N ARG A 86 -9.04 17.28 -2.35
CA ARG A 86 -8.25 16.28 -1.62
C ARG A 86 -8.93 14.93 -1.64
N VAL A 87 -8.12 13.90 -1.80
CA VAL A 87 -8.57 12.51 -1.78
C VAL A 87 -7.77 11.71 -0.75
N PRO A 88 -8.39 10.72 -0.12
CA PRO A 88 -7.69 9.85 0.82
C PRO A 88 -6.56 9.09 0.12
N LEU A 89 -5.49 8.85 0.87
CA LEU A 89 -4.34 8.08 0.43
C LEU A 89 -3.83 7.12 1.50
N VAL A 90 -3.04 6.16 1.05
CA VAL A 90 -2.16 5.36 1.91
C VAL A 90 -0.74 5.39 1.35
N ARG A 91 0.25 5.44 2.24
CA ARG A 91 1.67 5.24 1.94
C ARG A 91 2.19 4.04 2.73
N PHE A 92 2.94 3.18 2.06
CA PHE A 92 3.75 2.15 2.69
C PHE A 92 5.23 2.41 2.46
N GLY A 93 6.00 2.56 3.54
CA GLY A 93 7.45 2.77 3.49
C GLY A 93 8.22 1.56 4.01
N ARG A 94 9.30 1.18 3.32
CA ARG A 94 10.25 0.14 3.76
C ARG A 94 11.68 0.66 3.57
N ARG A 95 12.57 0.35 4.51
CA ARG A 95 14.01 0.64 4.39
C ARG A 95 14.79 -0.63 4.04
N GLY A 96 15.80 -0.50 3.18
CA GLY A 96 16.65 -1.62 2.78
C GLY A 96 17.56 -1.29 1.60
N THR A 97 18.42 -2.25 1.23
CA THR A 97 19.17 -2.23 -0.05
C THR A 97 18.30 -2.72 -1.21
N THR A 98 17.33 -3.59 -0.92
CA THR A 98 16.30 -4.04 -1.83
C THR A 98 15.02 -4.26 -1.05
N VAL A 99 13.92 -3.66 -1.48
CA VAL A 99 12.59 -3.88 -0.89
C VAL A 99 11.62 -4.34 -1.96
N ARG A 100 10.51 -4.94 -1.53
CA ARG A 100 9.40 -5.33 -2.41
C ARG A 100 8.09 -4.88 -1.82
N PHE A 101 7.18 -4.47 -2.68
CA PHE A 101 5.79 -4.21 -2.35
C PHE A 101 4.96 -5.11 -3.27
N ALA A 102 4.26 -6.08 -2.69
CA ALA A 102 3.25 -6.85 -3.39
C ALA A 102 1.91 -6.51 -2.76
N ALA A 103 1.00 -5.98 -3.56
CA ALA A 103 -0.30 -5.54 -3.10
C ALA A 103 -1.39 -6.12 -3.99
N VAL A 104 -2.57 -6.29 -3.40
CA VAL A 104 -3.82 -6.59 -4.10
C VAL A 104 -4.81 -5.48 -3.78
N ILE A 105 -5.54 -5.04 -4.80
CA ILE A 105 -6.54 -3.99 -4.73
C ILE A 105 -7.86 -4.63 -5.14
N GLU A 106 -8.82 -4.66 -4.22
CA GLU A 106 -10.11 -5.33 -4.35
C GLU A 106 -11.23 -4.29 -4.18
N PRO A 107 -11.82 -3.80 -5.29
CA PRO A 107 -13.09 -3.09 -5.25
C PRO A 107 -14.21 -4.09 -4.98
N ARG A 108 -15.07 -3.80 -4.00
CA ARG A 108 -16.25 -4.60 -3.68
C ARG A 108 -17.42 -3.73 -3.25
N ARG A 109 -18.63 -4.30 -3.16
CA ARG A 109 -19.74 -3.59 -2.51
C ARG A 109 -19.50 -3.48 -1.01
N ALA A 110 -19.92 -2.39 -0.40
CA ALA A 110 -19.72 -2.12 1.02
C ALA A 110 -20.34 -3.21 1.92
N ALA A 111 -21.50 -3.74 1.52
CA ALA A 111 -22.23 -4.79 2.22
C ALA A 111 -21.63 -6.21 2.06
N GLU A 112 -20.68 -6.40 1.14
CA GLU A 112 -20.03 -7.70 0.92
C GLU A 112 -18.84 -7.87 1.86
N GLU A 113 -18.53 -9.12 2.23
CA GLU A 113 -17.27 -9.42 2.90
C GLU A 113 -16.09 -9.32 1.93
N ASP A 114 -14.88 -9.15 2.48
CA ASP A 114 -13.65 -9.19 1.69
C ASP A 114 -13.51 -10.56 1.00
N TYR A 115 -13.46 -10.56 -0.33
CA TYR A 115 -13.20 -11.74 -1.15
C TYR A 115 -11.76 -12.19 -0.98
N VAL A 116 -10.81 -11.24 -0.95
CA VAL A 116 -9.40 -11.52 -0.72
C VAL A 116 -9.14 -11.70 0.77
N ARG A 117 -8.53 -12.84 1.12
CA ARG A 117 -8.25 -13.22 2.51
C ARG A 117 -6.78 -13.08 2.88
N SER A 118 -5.86 -13.27 1.94
CA SER A 118 -4.44 -13.03 2.18
C SER A 118 -3.66 -12.84 0.89
N ILE A 119 -2.48 -12.23 1.02
CA ILE A 119 -1.48 -12.13 -0.04
C ILE A 119 -0.10 -12.46 0.54
N ALA A 120 0.67 -13.25 -0.20
CA ALA A 120 2.06 -13.55 0.08
C ALA A 120 2.88 -13.53 -1.22
N TYR A 121 4.19 -13.37 -1.10
CA TYR A 121 5.09 -13.57 -2.22
C TYR A 121 6.33 -14.33 -1.78
N LYS A 122 6.94 -15.06 -2.71
CA LYS A 122 8.21 -15.76 -2.50
C LYS A 122 9.12 -15.61 -3.72
N PRO A 123 10.45 -15.55 -3.53
CA PRO A 123 11.38 -15.62 -4.64
C PRO A 123 11.26 -16.97 -5.34
N ILE A 124 11.40 -16.95 -6.66
CA ILE A 124 11.57 -18.13 -7.51
C ILE A 124 12.79 -17.90 -8.42
N ARG A 125 13.25 -18.95 -9.12
CA ARG A 125 14.34 -18.79 -10.08
C ARG A 125 13.92 -17.76 -11.14
N GLY A 126 14.68 -16.67 -11.24
CA GLY A 126 14.43 -15.62 -12.23
C GLY A 126 13.22 -14.73 -11.94
N GLY A 127 12.70 -14.68 -10.71
CA GLY A 127 11.55 -13.81 -10.42
C GLY A 127 10.90 -13.98 -9.05
N TYR A 128 9.60 -13.67 -9.01
CA TYR A 128 8.73 -13.83 -7.85
C TYR A 128 7.46 -14.59 -8.20
N GLN A 129 6.99 -15.36 -7.23
CA GLN A 129 5.63 -15.89 -7.24
C GLN A 129 4.82 -15.13 -6.20
N VAL A 130 3.68 -14.57 -6.60
CA VAL A 130 2.67 -13.94 -5.73
C VAL A 130 1.49 -14.90 -5.61
N ILE A 131 1.02 -15.13 -4.39
CA ILE A 131 -0.09 -16.00 -4.06
C ILE A 131 -1.15 -15.12 -3.42
N VAL A 132 -2.34 -15.09 -4.00
CA VAL A 132 -3.51 -14.38 -3.46
C VAL A 132 -4.53 -15.43 -3.06
N SER A 133 -4.77 -15.58 -1.76
CA SER A 133 -5.85 -16.46 -1.27
C SER A 133 -7.14 -15.66 -1.18
N HIS A 134 -8.21 -16.22 -1.71
CA HIS A 134 -9.55 -15.63 -1.73
C HIS A 134 -10.58 -16.66 -1.27
N ARG A 135 -11.85 -16.25 -1.14
CA ARG A 135 -12.92 -17.10 -0.60
C ARG A 135 -13.06 -18.46 -1.31
N ASP A 136 -12.82 -18.50 -2.62
CA ASP A 136 -13.06 -19.68 -3.45
C ASP A 136 -11.78 -20.46 -3.80
N GLY A 137 -10.62 -20.06 -3.25
CA GLY A 137 -9.35 -20.73 -3.52
C GLY A 137 -8.14 -19.80 -3.47
N SER A 138 -7.21 -19.99 -4.41
CA SER A 138 -6.02 -19.15 -4.52
C SER A 138 -5.58 -18.98 -5.96
N ASP A 139 -5.22 -17.75 -6.32
CA ASP A 139 -4.54 -17.43 -7.56
C ASP A 139 -3.03 -17.39 -7.36
N VAL A 140 -2.29 -17.82 -8.39
CA VAL A 140 -0.82 -17.81 -8.39
C VAL A 140 -0.29 -17.07 -9.61
N TYR A 141 0.37 -15.95 -9.36
CA TYR A 141 0.97 -15.11 -10.38
C TYR A 141 2.49 -15.27 -10.36
N ARG A 142 3.11 -15.47 -11.53
CA ARG A 142 4.57 -15.53 -11.68
C ARG A 142 5.07 -14.30 -12.42
N PHE A 143 5.97 -13.57 -11.78
CA PHE A 143 6.63 -12.39 -12.32
C PHE A 143 8.08 -12.74 -12.57
N THR A 144 8.48 -12.85 -13.83
CA THR A 144 9.88 -13.07 -14.20
C THR A 144 10.60 -11.73 -14.35
N PHE A 145 11.88 -11.69 -13.98
CA PHE A 145 12.73 -10.57 -14.35
C PHE A 145 12.93 -10.64 -15.85
N ASP A 146 12.42 -9.67 -16.58
CA ASP A 146 12.76 -9.57 -18.00
C ASP A 146 14.26 -9.31 -18.12
N ALA A 147 14.94 -9.98 -19.04
CA ALA A 147 16.38 -9.83 -19.26
C ALA A 147 16.78 -8.36 -19.60
N ALA A 148 15.82 -7.53 -20.02
CA ALA A 148 16.01 -6.10 -20.25
C ALA A 148 16.08 -5.26 -18.95
N SER A 149 15.58 -5.79 -17.83
CA SER A 149 15.52 -5.06 -16.54
C SER A 149 16.75 -5.28 -15.63
N VAL A 150 17.68 -6.16 -16.02
CA VAL A 150 18.93 -6.43 -15.29
C VAL A 150 20.14 -5.97 -16.11
N LYS A 151 20.16 -4.69 -16.48
CA LYS A 151 21.40 -3.96 -16.78
C LYS A 151 21.54 -2.77 -15.83
N GLY A 152 21.39 -3.01 -14.54
CA GLY A 152 21.97 -2.16 -13.50
C GLY A 152 23.38 -2.66 -13.24
N THR A 153 24.37 -1.90 -13.67
CA THR A 153 25.81 -2.15 -13.55
C THR A 153 26.21 -2.50 -12.11
N ARG A 154 27.18 -3.44 -12.03
CA ARG A 154 27.86 -3.91 -10.82
C ARG A 154 28.50 -2.77 -10.02
#